data_AF-A0A383V5D3-F1
#
_entry.id   AF-A0A383V5D3-F1
#
_cell.length_a   1.000
_cell.length_b   1.000
_cell.length_c   1.000
_cell.angle_alpha   90.00
_cell.angle_beta   90.00
_cell.angle_gamma   90.00
#
_symmetry.space_group_name_H-M   'P 1'
#
loop_
_entity.id
_entity.type
_entity.pdbx_description
1 polymer ?
#
loop_
_entity_poly.entity_id
_entity_poly.type
_entity_poly.pdbx_seq_one_letter_code
_entity_poly.pdbx_strand_id
1 'polypeptide(L)'
;MEAWSSDVQAAAKQPSSSFRLSVLAAVQQLPIAWQQQLQILGARASRHSRDSVLQGRPLSAAVPDITGTTADGVLVAIQANTAKHLRRPDWQPTGPTQYRNRALIKRGYRLVVVPSREWDQLRGDPKRQQQYLMRLFKEAGVV
;
A
#
# COMPACT_ATOMS: atom_id res chain seq x y z
N MET A 1 20.85 19.48 16.86
CA MET A 1 20.70 18.34 15.92
C MET A 1 19.72 17.32 16.52
N GLU A 2 18.46 17.68 16.78
CA GLU A 2 17.51 16.81 17.53
C GLU A 2 16.21 16.48 16.79
N ALA A 3 15.93 17.12 15.65
CA ALA A 3 14.70 16.89 14.87
C ALA A 3 14.64 15.50 14.19
N TRP A 4 15.78 14.83 14.00
CA TRP A 4 15.84 13.55 13.28
C TRP A 4 15.29 12.37 14.08
N SER A 5 15.35 12.45 15.42
CA SER A 5 14.93 11.34 16.30
C SER A 5 13.42 11.31 16.54
N SER A 6 12.77 12.48 16.56
CA SER A 6 11.33 12.60 16.79
C SER A 6 10.52 12.08 15.61
N ASP A 7 10.87 12.44 14.38
CA ASP A 7 10.16 12.02 13.17
C ASP A 7 10.25 10.51 12.95
N VAL A 8 11.40 9.95 13.31
CA VAL A 8 11.70 8.53 13.25
C VAL A 8 10.88 7.73 14.25
N GLN A 9 10.77 8.21 15.49
CA GLN A 9 9.94 7.57 16.51
C GLN A 9 8.46 7.78 16.27
N ALA A 10 8.04 8.93 15.72
CA ALA A 10 6.65 9.19 15.34
C ALA A 10 6.19 8.27 14.21
N ALA A 11 7.02 8.09 13.16
CA ALA A 11 6.74 7.17 12.05
C ALA A 11 6.73 5.69 12.46
N ALA A 12 7.49 5.32 13.51
CA ALA A 12 7.52 3.96 14.03
C ALA A 12 6.33 3.61 14.94
N LYS A 13 5.66 4.62 15.52
CA LYS A 13 4.59 4.44 16.52
C LYS A 13 3.17 4.46 15.95
N GLN A 14 2.96 4.71 14.66
CA GLN A 14 1.61 4.54 14.09
C GLN A 14 1.23 3.07 14.09
N PRO A 15 0.14 2.66 14.79
CA PRO A 15 -0.35 1.30 14.65
C PRO A 15 -0.69 1.11 13.18
N SER A 16 -0.01 0.18 12.52
CA SER A 16 -0.14 -0.08 11.08
C SER A 16 -1.58 -0.20 10.56
N SER A 17 -2.57 -0.40 11.44
CA SER A 17 -3.99 -0.28 11.13
C SER A 17 -4.46 1.14 10.83
N SER A 18 -4.10 2.16 11.63
CA SER A 18 -4.59 3.54 11.43
C SER A 18 -4.04 4.16 10.14
N PHE A 19 -2.76 3.92 9.84
CA PHE A 19 -2.17 4.36 8.58
C PHE A 19 -2.87 3.71 7.38
N ARG A 20 -3.02 2.38 7.37
CA ARG A 20 -3.75 1.67 6.30
C ARG A 20 -5.18 2.15 6.14
N LEU A 21 -5.89 2.36 7.24
CA LEU A 21 -7.27 2.88 7.23
C LEU A 21 -7.32 4.31 6.65
N SER A 22 -6.37 5.17 7.00
CA SER A 22 -6.31 6.53 6.45
C SER A 22 -6.03 6.53 4.94
N VAL A 23 -5.17 5.63 4.46
CA VAL A 23 -4.92 5.45 3.03
C VAL A 23 -6.17 4.91 2.34
N LEU A 24 -6.83 3.88 2.89
CA LEU A 24 -8.09 3.36 2.35
C LEU A 24 -9.14 4.47 2.21
N ALA A 25 -9.36 5.24 3.27
CA ALA A 25 -10.36 6.31 3.29
C ALA A 25 -10.08 7.36 2.20
N ALA A 26 -8.82 7.74 2.00
CA ALA A 26 -8.44 8.68 0.95
C ALA A 26 -8.57 8.06 -0.45
N VAL A 27 -8.23 6.78 -0.63
CA VAL A 27 -8.38 6.08 -1.92
C VAL A 27 -9.85 5.96 -2.32
N GLN A 28 -10.75 5.74 -1.35
CA GLN A 28 -12.20 5.71 -1.59
C GLN A 28 -12.76 7.05 -2.09
N GLN A 29 -12.05 8.16 -1.85
CA GLN A 29 -12.44 9.49 -2.31
C GLN A 29 -11.78 9.89 -3.65
N LEU A 30 -10.98 9.01 -4.24
CA LEU A 30 -10.37 9.30 -5.54
C LEU A 30 -11.44 9.26 -6.64
N PRO A 31 -11.37 10.15 -7.64
CA PRO A 31 -12.33 10.22 -8.74
C PRO A 31 -11.98 9.18 -9.82
N ILE A 32 -11.89 7.91 -9.41
CA ILE A 32 -11.58 6.76 -10.26
C ILE A 32 -12.70 5.75 -10.15
N ALA A 33 -13.11 5.21 -11.30
CA ALA A 33 -14.17 4.22 -11.36
C ALA A 33 -13.65 2.88 -10.81
N TRP A 34 -14.03 2.55 -9.59
CA TRP A 34 -13.81 1.23 -8.99
C TRP A 34 -14.93 0.28 -9.43
N GLN A 35 -14.58 -0.87 -10.00
CA GLN A 35 -15.54 -1.93 -10.32
C GLN A 35 -15.87 -2.78 -9.09
N GLN A 36 -14.88 -2.98 -8.22
CA GLN A 36 -15.00 -3.73 -6.97
C GLN A 36 -14.66 -2.84 -5.79
N GLN A 37 -15.44 -2.96 -4.71
CA GLN A 37 -15.19 -2.24 -3.46
C GLN A 37 -13.77 -2.55 -2.97
N LEU A 38 -13.03 -1.50 -2.62
CA LEU A 38 -11.70 -1.64 -2.03
C LEU A 38 -11.75 -2.44 -0.73
N GLN A 39 -10.84 -3.39 -0.56
CA GLN A 39 -10.76 -4.24 0.62
C GLN A 39 -9.40 -4.09 1.30
N ILE A 40 -9.39 -3.95 2.63
CA ILE A 40 -8.17 -4.12 3.41
C ILE A 40 -7.90 -5.61 3.53
N LEU A 41 -6.72 -6.03 3.07
CA LEU A 41 -6.24 -7.37 3.25
C LEU A 41 -5.12 -7.40 4.28
N GLY A 42 -5.01 -8.52 4.96
CA GLY A 42 -3.95 -8.78 5.94
C GLY A 42 -3.46 -10.21 5.80
N ALA A 43 -2.32 -10.53 6.41
CA ALA A 43 -1.74 -11.88 6.39
C ALA A 43 -2.69 -12.99 6.89
N ARG A 44 -3.80 -12.64 7.56
CA ARG A 44 -4.88 -13.56 7.96
C ARG A 44 -5.91 -13.82 6.84
N ALA A 45 -6.18 -12.87 5.96
CA ALA A 45 -7.14 -13.02 4.85
C ALA A 45 -6.68 -14.05 3.80
N SER A 46 -5.37 -14.28 3.69
CA SER A 46 -4.75 -15.34 2.88
C SER A 46 -5.12 -16.78 3.29
N ARG A 47 -5.86 -16.99 4.39
CA ARG A 47 -6.38 -18.32 4.76
C ARG A 47 -7.78 -18.62 4.21
N HIS A 48 -8.48 -17.67 3.60
CA HIS A 48 -9.88 -17.84 3.18
C HIS A 48 -10.17 -17.69 1.68
N SER A 49 -9.21 -17.28 0.85
CA SER A 49 -9.32 -17.48 -0.60
C SER A 49 -8.99 -18.94 -0.95
N ARG A 50 -9.97 -19.82 -0.73
CA ARG A 50 -9.89 -21.27 -1.04
C ARG A 50 -9.96 -21.58 -2.55
N ASP A 51 -10.22 -20.60 -3.41
CA ASP A 51 -10.36 -20.82 -4.85
C ASP A 51 -9.08 -20.62 -5.68
N SER A 52 -7.93 -20.41 -5.05
CA SER A 52 -6.64 -20.36 -5.75
C SER A 52 -5.87 -21.68 -5.61
N VAL A 53 -6.52 -22.79 -5.95
CA VAL A 53 -5.89 -24.11 -6.16
C VAL A 53 -5.17 -24.11 -7.50
N LEU A 54 -4.09 -23.33 -7.64
CA LEU A 54 -3.05 -23.56 -8.64
C LEU A 54 -1.74 -22.97 -8.09
N GLN A 55 -0.73 -23.83 -7.92
CA GLN A 55 0.67 -23.52 -7.62
C GLN A 55 1.07 -23.30 -6.14
N GLY A 56 1.00 -24.35 -5.33
CA GLY A 56 2.15 -24.88 -4.54
C GLY A 56 3.11 -23.94 -3.78
N ARG A 57 2.74 -22.72 -3.43
CA ARG A 57 3.54 -21.82 -2.58
C ARG A 57 2.66 -21.21 -1.49
N PRO A 58 3.15 -21.03 -0.26
CA PRO A 58 2.35 -20.40 0.78
C PRO A 58 1.88 -19.02 0.32
N LEU A 59 0.56 -18.87 0.19
CA LEU A 59 -0.15 -17.65 -0.19
C LEU A 59 0.12 -16.46 0.76
N SER A 60 0.85 -16.69 1.86
CA SER A 60 1.15 -15.69 2.88
C SER A 60 2.19 -14.65 2.48
N ALA A 61 3.02 -14.90 1.45
CA ALA A 61 4.20 -14.06 1.21
C ALA A 61 3.93 -12.75 0.44
N ALA A 62 2.75 -12.59 -0.18
CA ALA A 62 2.44 -11.42 -0.99
C ALA A 62 0.96 -11.06 -0.95
N VAL A 63 0.49 -10.63 0.23
CA VAL A 63 -0.86 -10.07 0.40
C VAL A 63 -0.77 -8.55 0.29
N PRO A 64 -1.60 -7.89 -0.54
CA PRO A 64 -1.67 -6.44 -0.57
C PRO A 64 -2.23 -5.87 0.75
N ASP A 65 -1.90 -4.63 1.11
CA ASP A 65 -2.52 -4.02 2.29
C ASP A 65 -3.96 -3.58 1.97
N ILE A 66 -4.16 -3.03 0.77
CA ILE A 66 -5.47 -2.70 0.19
C ILE A 66 -5.48 -3.22 -1.25
N THR A 67 -6.61 -3.77 -1.68
CA THR A 67 -6.80 -4.22 -3.06
C THR A 67 -8.10 -3.70 -3.65
N GLY A 68 -8.13 -3.49 -4.96
CA GLY A 68 -9.32 -3.16 -5.72
C GLY A 68 -9.13 -3.43 -7.21
N THR A 69 -10.20 -3.27 -7.97
CA THR A 69 -10.20 -3.44 -9.42
C THR A 69 -10.85 -2.22 -10.05
N THR A 70 -10.20 -1.60 -11.04
CA THR A 70 -10.77 -0.46 -11.78
C THR A 70 -11.88 -0.94 -12.73
N ALA A 71 -12.68 -0.01 -13.26
CA ALA A 71 -13.70 -0.29 -14.28
C ALA A 71 -13.14 -1.00 -15.52
N ASP A 72 -11.88 -0.71 -15.87
CA ASP A 72 -11.19 -1.32 -17.02
C ASP A 72 -10.56 -2.70 -16.67
N GLY A 73 -10.88 -3.27 -15.51
CA GLY A 73 -10.39 -4.57 -15.08
C GLY A 73 -8.94 -4.57 -14.57
N VAL A 74 -8.36 -3.40 -14.29
CA VAL A 74 -6.99 -3.30 -13.77
C VAL A 74 -6.96 -3.70 -12.30
N LEU A 75 -6.22 -4.75 -11.96
CA LEU A 75 -5.96 -5.15 -10.58
C LEU A 75 -5.01 -4.14 -9.91
N VAL A 76 -5.43 -3.53 -8.80
CA VAL A 76 -4.63 -2.53 -8.07
C VAL A 76 -4.29 -3.08 -6.69
N ALA A 77 -2.99 -3.11 -6.38
CA ALA A 77 -2.47 -3.43 -5.06
C ALA A 77 -1.85 -2.17 -4.45
N ILE A 78 -2.30 -1.80 -3.26
CA ILE A 78 -1.73 -0.68 -2.51
C ILE A 78 -0.95 -1.23 -1.31
N GLN A 79 0.28 -0.73 -1.14
CA GLN A 79 1.18 -1.07 -0.06
C GLN A 79 1.40 0.15 0.83
N ALA A 80 0.93 0.08 2.07
CA ALA A 80 1.11 1.13 3.07
C ALA A 80 2.43 0.88 3.82
N ASN A 81 3.53 1.32 3.23
CA ASN A 81 4.87 1.04 3.71
C ASN A 81 5.24 1.95 4.90
N THR A 82 5.12 1.43 6.12
CA THR A 82 5.74 2.04 7.31
C THR A 82 7.26 1.89 7.34
N ALA A 83 7.93 2.58 8.28
CA ALA A 83 9.38 2.60 8.43
C ALA A 83 10.05 1.21 8.49
N LYS A 84 9.37 0.18 9.03
CA LYS A 84 9.89 -1.20 9.09
C LYS A 84 10.07 -1.87 7.72
N HIS A 85 9.43 -1.33 6.68
CA HIS A 85 9.51 -1.84 5.32
C HIS A 85 10.67 -1.21 4.54
N LEU A 86 11.35 -0.20 5.12
CA LEU A 86 12.37 0.61 4.47
C LEU A 86 13.69 0.47 5.22
N ARG A 87 14.78 0.33 4.48
CA ARG A 87 16.14 0.32 5.00
C ARG A 87 16.61 1.76 5.20
N ARG A 88 17.45 1.98 6.22
CA ARG A 88 18.13 3.26 6.45
C ARG A 88 19.58 3.21 5.95
N PRO A 89 20.16 4.35 5.55
CA PRO A 89 19.58 5.70 5.56
C PRO A 89 18.87 6.10 4.26
N ASP A 90 18.89 5.27 3.23
CA ASP A 90 18.43 5.58 1.87
C ASP A 90 16.91 5.42 1.66
N TRP A 91 16.20 4.91 2.67
CA TRP A 91 14.75 4.70 2.67
C TRP A 91 14.27 3.76 1.55
N GLN A 92 15.18 2.94 1.01
CA GLN A 92 14.85 1.96 -0.01
C GLN A 92 14.10 0.76 0.60
N PRO A 93 13.22 0.09 -0.16
CA PRO A 93 12.51 -1.08 0.35
C PRO A 93 13.48 -2.19 0.81
N THR A 94 13.19 -2.81 1.95
CA THR A 94 13.93 -3.99 2.44
C THR A 94 13.78 -5.17 1.49
N GLY A 95 14.68 -6.17 1.56
CA GLY A 95 14.59 -7.40 0.77
C GLY A 95 13.21 -8.07 0.81
N PRO A 96 12.59 -8.29 1.98
CA PRO A 96 11.23 -8.79 2.10
C PRO A 96 10.18 -7.91 1.41
N THR A 97 10.28 -6.59 1.57
CA THR A 97 9.37 -5.64 0.90
C THR A 97 9.52 -5.69 -0.61
N GLN A 98 10.75 -5.73 -1.13
CA GLN A 98 11.00 -5.89 -2.57
C GLN A 98 10.47 -7.21 -3.10
N TYR A 99 10.67 -8.30 -2.38
CA TYR A 99 10.13 -9.61 -2.75
C TYR A 99 8.61 -9.57 -2.85
N ARG A 100 7.93 -9.03 -1.83
CA ARG A 100 6.47 -8.83 -1.83
C ARG A 100 6.00 -8.00 -3.02
N ASN A 101 6.64 -6.85 -3.25
CA ASN A 101 6.30 -5.94 -4.35
C ASN A 101 6.44 -6.63 -5.71
N ARG A 102 7.56 -7.33 -5.95
CA ARG A 102 7.79 -8.10 -7.18
C ARG A 102 6.76 -9.22 -7.35
N ALA A 103 6.39 -9.90 -6.28
CA ALA A 103 5.39 -10.96 -6.32
C ALA A 103 3.99 -10.43 -6.67
N LEU A 104 3.59 -9.27 -6.16
CA LEU A 104 2.33 -8.62 -6.53
C LEU A 104 2.31 -8.21 -8.00
N ILE A 105 3.39 -7.59 -8.49
CA ILE A 105 3.51 -7.22 -9.91
C ILE A 105 3.43 -8.45 -10.81
N LYS A 106 4.14 -9.54 -10.48
CA LYS A 106 4.07 -10.81 -11.22
C LYS A 106 2.68 -11.44 -11.25
N ARG A 107 1.82 -11.10 -10.29
CA ARG A 107 0.41 -11.54 -10.22
C ARG A 107 -0.54 -10.63 -11.01
N GLY A 108 -0.02 -9.66 -11.76
CA GLY A 108 -0.80 -8.77 -12.61
C GLY A 108 -1.28 -7.48 -11.94
N TYR A 109 -0.90 -7.24 -10.68
CA TYR A 109 -1.28 -6.00 -10.01
C TYR A 109 -0.47 -4.80 -10.51
N ARG A 110 -1.13 -3.68 -10.73
CA ARG A 110 -0.51 -2.35 -10.66
C ARG A 110 -0.26 -2.01 -9.20
N LEU A 111 1.01 -1.78 -8.88
CA LEU A 111 1.44 -1.61 -7.50
C LEU A 111 1.58 -0.13 -7.16
N VAL A 112 0.78 0.33 -6.20
CA VAL A 112 0.86 1.67 -5.61
C VAL A 112 1.54 1.55 -4.25
N VAL A 113 2.69 2.17 -4.08
CA VAL A 113 3.40 2.18 -2.78
C VAL A 113 3.20 3.53 -2.11
N VAL A 114 2.69 3.52 -0.89
CA VAL A 114 2.46 4.71 -0.06
C VAL A 114 3.39 4.64 1.15
N PRO A 115 4.53 5.37 1.14
CA PRO A 115 5.39 5.47 2.31
C PRO A 115 4.73 6.29 3.43
N SER A 116 4.78 5.80 4.68
CA SER A 116 4.16 6.49 5.81
C SER A 116 4.77 7.87 6.05
N ARG A 117 6.07 8.04 5.79
CA ARG A 117 6.78 9.30 5.95
C ARG A 117 6.23 10.39 5.03
N GLU A 118 6.00 10.07 3.76
CA GLU A 118 5.42 11.01 2.79
C GLU A 118 3.95 11.29 3.14
N TRP A 119 3.22 10.24 3.55
CA TRP A 119 1.82 10.37 3.95
C TRP A 119 1.63 11.27 5.17
N ASP A 120 2.48 11.14 6.19
CA ASP A 120 2.41 11.93 7.42
C ASP A 120 2.60 13.43 7.17
N GLN A 121 3.37 13.82 6.15
CA GLN A 121 3.55 15.21 5.74
C GLN A 121 2.28 15.85 5.14
N LEU A 122 1.30 15.02 4.77
CA LEU A 122 0.04 15.45 4.17
C LEU A 122 -1.12 15.39 5.18
N ARG A 123 -0.83 15.10 6.46
CA ARG A 123 -1.86 14.93 7.49
C ARG A 123 -2.68 16.22 7.65
N GLY A 124 -4.00 16.06 7.65
CA GLY A 124 -4.93 17.19 7.80
C GLY A 124 -5.25 17.92 6.50
N ASP A 125 -4.68 17.51 5.36
CA ASP A 125 -4.97 18.09 4.05
C ASP A 125 -5.49 17.03 3.07
N PRO A 126 -6.81 16.79 3.03
CA PRO A 126 -7.42 15.79 2.16
C PRO A 126 -7.15 16.05 0.67
N LYS A 127 -7.07 17.32 0.25
CA LYS A 127 -6.84 17.68 -1.15
C LYS A 127 -5.43 17.30 -1.58
N ARG A 128 -4.42 17.59 -0.75
CA ARG A 128 -3.04 17.18 -1.03
C ARG A 128 -2.86 15.66 -0.95
N GLN A 129 -3.55 14.99 -0.03
CA GLN A 129 -3.59 13.51 0.01
C GLN A 129 -4.15 12.91 -1.28
N GLN A 130 -5.25 13.47 -1.79
CA GLN A 130 -5.86 13.04 -3.05
C GLN A 130 -4.93 13.27 -4.24
N GLN A 131 -4.33 14.46 -4.36
CA GLN A 131 -3.37 14.78 -5.42
C GLN A 131 -2.15 13.85 -5.39
N TYR A 132 -1.62 13.59 -4.19
CA TYR A 132 -0.51 12.69 -3.99
C TYR A 132 -0.86 11.26 -4.40
N LEU A 133 -2.03 10.74 -4.00
CA LEU A 133 -2.48 9.41 -4.41
C LEU A 133 -2.72 9.33 -5.92
N MET A 134 -3.37 10.33 -6.53
CA MET A 134 -3.56 10.38 -7.98
C MET A 134 -2.23 10.35 -8.74
N ARG A 135 -1.20 11.05 -8.25
CA ARG A 135 0.15 10.98 -8.81
C ARG A 135 0.69 9.55 -8.76
N LEU A 136 0.63 8.90 -7.59
CA LEU A 136 1.12 7.53 -7.43
C LEU A 136 0.36 6.52 -8.30
N PHE A 137 -0.96 6.70 -8.44
CA PHE A 137 -1.79 5.87 -9.30
C PHE A 137 -1.40 6.01 -10.77
N LYS A 138 -1.13 7.24 -11.22
CA LYS A 138 -0.64 7.52 -12.58
C LYS A 138 0.74 6.91 -12.83
N GLU A 139 1.67 7.08 -11.89
CA GLU A 139 3.00 6.47 -11.96
C GLU A 139 2.95 4.94 -11.99
N ALA A 140 1.97 4.35 -11.30
CA ALA A 140 1.70 2.93 -11.33
C ALA A 140 0.94 2.45 -12.58
N GLY A 141 0.54 3.35 -13.49
CA GLY A 141 -0.23 3.03 -14.69
C GLY A 141 -1.61 2.47 -14.40
N VAL A 142 -2.26 2.99 -13.34
CA VAL A 142 -3.67 2.71 -13.00
C VAL A 142 -4.61 3.68 -13.73
N VAL A 143 -4.16 4.92 -13.92
CA VAL A 143 -4.86 6.03 -14.60
C VAL A 143 -3.93 6.75 -15.56
#